data_AF-A0A9E2CZJ6-F1
#
_entry.id   AF-A0A9E2CZJ6-F1
#
_cell.length_a   1.000
_cell.length_b   1.000
_cell.length_c   1.000
_cell.angle_alpha   90.00
_cell.angle_beta   90.00
_cell.angle_gamma   90.00
#
_symmetry.space_group_name_H-M   'P 1'
#
loop_
_entity.id
_entity.type
_entity.pdbx_description
1 polymer ?
#
loop_
_entity_poly.entity_id
_entity_poly.type
_entity_poly.pdbx_seq_one_letter_code
_entity_poly.pdbx_strand_id
1 'polypeptide(L)'
;MDMSKMTSGVPMVRIDGAKVRNLRESKGLTQLFLATSVEVTTDTISRWENKRYPTIKKENGLKLAEALEVDLEEILESVEEEEAQPGLAEEPADDSAPAPDQDVDEQLAATAAAAPVPPAGKPKSGTKFAVAGVLLLALLAGLGWWFYPAGEQFTITASRLLPKHTVAGQPFPVAITVASNSTMPLSLIVRENLPKTAVLLSAVPPYSAYDAKTEELKWLKKIDGSQIFAYMVKVGQQEGNVSFAGKVALPKGAGQQIDVSGDSTVQISNFHWADTNADGRISDEEILTVYDEFSEIKGLALNIDQIEEIWLGSGYVWNAEKKRFEVLP
;
A
#
# COMPACT_ATOMS: atom_id res chain seq x y z
N MET A 1 48.07 -0.20 -29.39
CA MET A 1 46.70 -0.39 -29.89
C MET A 1 45.81 0.60 -29.15
N ASP A 2 44.79 1.11 -29.81
CA ASP A 2 43.78 1.96 -29.17
C ASP A 2 42.81 1.07 -28.36
N MET A 3 42.42 1.50 -27.16
CA MET A 3 41.51 0.77 -26.26
C MET A 3 40.15 1.48 -26.11
N SER A 4 39.92 2.58 -26.82
CA SER A 4 38.71 3.42 -26.70
C SER A 4 37.52 2.93 -27.55
N LYS A 5 37.29 1.62 -27.69
CA LYS A 5 36.12 1.09 -28.41
C LYS A 5 35.32 0.02 -27.66
N MET A 6 34.09 0.42 -27.31
CA MET A 6 32.90 -0.40 -27.09
C MET A 6 32.86 -1.24 -25.81
N THR A 7 32.74 -0.54 -24.68
CA THR A 7 31.74 -0.90 -23.66
C THR A 7 30.35 -0.94 -24.32
N SER A 8 29.88 -2.12 -24.72
CA SER A 8 28.60 -2.30 -25.40
C SER A 8 27.46 -2.41 -24.38
N GLY A 9 27.15 -1.31 -23.69
CA GLY A 9 25.93 -1.25 -22.87
C GLY A 9 24.70 -1.56 -23.72
N VAL A 10 23.73 -2.29 -23.16
CA VAL A 10 22.52 -2.70 -23.88
C VAL A 10 21.81 -1.46 -24.43
N PRO A 11 21.59 -1.36 -25.75
CA PRO A 11 20.96 -0.18 -26.33
C PRO A 11 19.52 -0.05 -25.83
N MET A 12 19.12 1.18 -25.50
CA MET A 12 17.79 1.50 -24.97
C MET A 12 16.96 2.29 -25.98
N VAL A 13 15.65 2.19 -25.87
CA VAL A 13 14.68 2.99 -26.63
C VAL A 13 13.58 3.51 -25.70
N ARG A 14 12.97 4.65 -26.07
CA ARG A 14 11.82 5.21 -25.37
C ARG A 14 10.58 5.10 -26.25
N ILE A 15 9.66 4.22 -25.87
CA ILE A 15 8.42 3.95 -26.59
C ILE A 15 7.28 4.87 -26.16
N ASP A 16 6.38 5.16 -27.09
CA ASP A 16 5.09 5.75 -26.79
C ASP A 16 4.07 4.65 -26.50
N GLY A 17 3.76 4.44 -25.22
CA GLY A 17 2.77 3.46 -24.77
C GLY A 17 1.40 3.60 -25.43
N ALA A 18 0.97 4.83 -25.74
CA ALA A 18 -0.31 5.05 -26.40
C ALA A 18 -0.28 4.59 -27.88
N LYS A 19 0.84 4.77 -28.59
CA LYS A 19 1.03 4.22 -29.95
C LYS A 19 1.05 2.69 -29.91
N VAL A 20 1.84 2.09 -29.01
CA VAL A 20 1.92 0.63 -28.82
C VAL A 20 0.53 0.04 -28.57
N ARG A 21 -0.25 0.66 -27.66
CA ARG A 21 -1.63 0.26 -27.37
C ARG A 21 -2.55 0.38 -28.58
N ASN A 22 -2.54 1.53 -29.27
CA ASN A 22 -3.41 1.79 -30.41
C ASN A 22 -3.12 0.83 -31.57
N LEU A 23 -1.83 0.54 -31.84
CA LEU A 23 -1.41 -0.46 -32.83
C LEU A 23 -1.91 -1.86 -32.45
N ARG A 24 -1.69 -2.29 -31.20
CA ARG A 24 -2.18 -3.58 -30.68
C ARG A 24 -3.71 -3.72 -30.85
N GLU A 25 -4.46 -2.70 -30.45
CA GLU A 25 -5.93 -2.70 -30.52
C GLU A 25 -6.43 -2.63 -31.97
N SER A 26 -5.76 -1.89 -32.86
CA SER A 26 -6.11 -1.83 -34.29
C SER A 26 -5.92 -3.17 -35.01
N LYS A 27 -4.95 -4.00 -34.58
CA LYS A 27 -4.72 -5.35 -35.09
C LYS A 27 -5.54 -6.43 -34.35
N GLY A 28 -6.41 -6.04 -33.41
CA GLY A 28 -7.26 -6.96 -32.63
C GLY A 28 -6.48 -7.86 -31.66
N LEU A 29 -5.23 -7.51 -31.35
CA LEU A 29 -4.35 -8.32 -30.50
C LEU A 29 -4.65 -8.10 -29.01
N THR A 30 -4.57 -9.17 -28.22
CA THR A 30 -4.68 -9.08 -26.75
C THR A 30 -3.31 -8.76 -26.13
N GLN A 31 -3.30 -8.13 -24.96
CA GLN A 31 -2.05 -7.93 -24.21
C GLN A 31 -1.35 -9.27 -23.90
N LEU A 32 -2.11 -10.37 -23.71
CA LEU A 32 -1.56 -11.71 -23.53
C LEU A 32 -0.84 -12.24 -24.78
N PHE A 33 -1.38 -12.00 -25.97
CA PHE A 33 -0.72 -12.37 -27.22
C PHE A 33 0.59 -11.58 -27.41
N LEU A 34 0.55 -10.27 -27.18
CA LEU A 34 1.73 -9.40 -27.31
C LEU A 34 2.81 -9.77 -26.26
N ALA A 35 2.41 -10.01 -25.01
CA ALA A 35 3.29 -10.45 -23.93
C ALA A 35 4.00 -11.78 -24.28
N THR A 36 3.22 -12.77 -24.75
CA THR A 36 3.75 -14.08 -25.18
C THR A 36 4.74 -13.94 -26.34
N SER A 37 4.48 -13.01 -27.27
CA SER A 37 5.34 -12.78 -28.45
C SER A 37 6.63 -12.02 -28.13
N VAL A 38 6.63 -11.19 -27.08
CA VAL A 38 7.78 -10.40 -26.62
C VAL A 38 8.56 -11.08 -25.49
N GLU A 39 8.11 -12.27 -25.04
CA GLU A 39 8.69 -13.06 -23.94
C GLU A 39 8.64 -12.36 -22.57
N VAL A 40 7.60 -11.55 -22.32
CA VAL A 40 7.36 -10.81 -21.07
C VAL A 40 5.98 -11.13 -20.47
N THR A 41 5.66 -10.58 -19.30
CA THR A 41 4.33 -10.77 -18.67
C THR A 41 3.26 -9.85 -19.29
N THR A 42 1.99 -10.20 -19.11
CA THR A 42 0.86 -9.30 -19.44
C THR A 42 0.91 -7.98 -18.69
N ASP A 43 1.46 -8.00 -17.47
CA ASP A 43 1.58 -6.81 -16.63
C ASP A 43 2.66 -5.87 -17.18
N THR A 44 3.80 -6.41 -17.61
CA THR A 44 4.84 -5.66 -18.34
C THR A 44 4.27 -4.91 -19.55
N ILE A 45 3.51 -5.59 -20.42
CA ILE A 45 2.84 -4.95 -21.57
C ILE A 45 1.86 -3.86 -21.11
N SER A 46 1.03 -4.14 -20.10
CA SER A 46 0.05 -3.17 -19.58
C SER A 46 0.73 -1.89 -19.06
N ARG A 47 1.86 -2.00 -18.36
CA ARG A 47 2.58 -0.84 -17.83
C ARG A 47 3.28 -0.02 -18.92
N TRP A 48 3.83 -0.68 -19.94
CA TRP A 48 4.38 -0.03 -21.14
C TRP A 48 3.30 0.76 -21.86
N GLU A 49 2.13 0.15 -22.12
CA GLU A 49 1.00 0.79 -22.80
C GLU A 49 0.44 2.01 -22.06
N ASN A 50 0.37 1.95 -20.72
CA ASN A 50 -0.15 3.04 -19.89
C ASN A 50 0.91 4.11 -19.53
N LYS A 51 1.98 4.24 -20.33
CA LYS A 51 3.12 5.18 -20.16
C LYS A 51 3.78 5.18 -18.75
N ARG A 52 3.63 4.12 -17.94
CA ARG A 52 4.31 4.03 -16.63
C ARG A 52 5.83 3.87 -16.80
N TYR A 53 6.25 3.04 -17.75
CA TYR A 53 7.66 2.76 -18.03
C TYR A 53 7.94 2.83 -19.54
N PRO A 54 8.16 4.03 -20.11
CA PRO A 54 8.38 4.20 -21.54
C PRO A 54 9.79 3.81 -21.99
N THR A 55 10.78 3.75 -21.09
CA THR A 55 12.17 3.39 -21.41
C THR A 55 12.36 1.88 -21.30
N ILE A 56 12.72 1.21 -22.41
CA ILE A 56 12.86 -0.25 -22.49
C ILE A 56 14.14 -0.67 -23.25
N LYS A 57 14.57 -1.92 -23.03
CA LYS A 57 15.67 -2.55 -23.78
C LYS A 57 15.31 -2.55 -25.27
N LYS A 58 16.25 -2.18 -26.15
CA LYS A 58 16.02 -2.13 -27.61
C LYS A 58 15.65 -3.50 -28.18
N GLU A 59 16.11 -4.60 -27.57
CA GLU A 59 15.64 -5.94 -27.93
C GLU A 59 14.12 -6.08 -27.72
N ASN A 60 13.60 -5.71 -26.54
CA ASN A 60 12.15 -5.71 -26.28
C ASN A 60 11.40 -4.75 -27.21
N GLY A 61 11.98 -3.59 -27.53
CA GLY A 61 11.43 -2.65 -28.51
C GLY A 61 11.36 -3.24 -29.93
N LEU A 62 12.38 -3.98 -30.35
CA LEU A 62 12.38 -4.69 -31.63
C LEU A 62 11.35 -5.85 -31.63
N LYS A 63 11.28 -6.64 -30.55
CA LYS A 63 10.24 -7.68 -30.38
C LYS A 63 8.83 -7.09 -30.40
N LEU A 64 8.61 -5.93 -29.77
CA LEU A 64 7.33 -5.20 -29.85
C LEU A 64 7.01 -4.77 -31.28
N ALA A 65 7.97 -4.16 -31.98
CA ALA A 65 7.78 -3.69 -33.35
C ALA A 65 7.50 -4.86 -34.32
N GLU A 66 8.23 -5.96 -34.18
CA GLU A 66 8.03 -7.21 -34.93
C GLU A 66 6.65 -7.83 -34.64
N ALA A 67 6.27 -7.97 -33.37
CA ALA A 67 4.96 -8.53 -32.97
C ALA A 67 3.77 -7.61 -33.30
N LEU A 68 4.02 -6.31 -33.52
CA LEU A 68 3.06 -5.33 -34.04
C LEU A 68 3.16 -5.15 -35.55
N GLU A 69 4.07 -5.85 -36.24
CA GLU A 69 4.41 -5.72 -37.67
C GLU A 69 4.53 -4.25 -38.14
N VAL A 70 5.39 -3.48 -37.46
CA VAL A 70 5.75 -2.08 -37.78
C VAL A 70 7.27 -1.87 -37.64
N ASP A 71 7.80 -0.78 -38.18
CA ASP A 71 9.18 -0.37 -37.90
C ASP A 71 9.31 0.16 -36.46
N LEU A 72 10.49 -0.04 -35.85
CA LEU A 72 10.77 0.36 -34.47
C LEU A 72 10.51 1.86 -34.23
N GLU A 73 10.84 2.68 -35.22
CA GLU A 73 10.68 4.13 -35.22
C GLU A 73 9.21 4.58 -35.09
N GLU A 74 8.23 3.76 -35.50
CA GLU A 74 6.80 4.09 -35.35
C GLU A 74 6.33 4.04 -33.89
N ILE A 75 6.88 3.12 -33.09
CA ILE A 75 6.51 2.96 -31.68
C ILE A 75 7.30 3.87 -30.72
N LEU A 76 8.26 4.66 -31.21
CA LEU A 76 9.03 5.60 -30.38
C LEU A 76 8.23 6.85 -30.00
N GLU A 77 8.57 7.44 -28.85
CA GLU A 77 8.04 8.75 -28.45
C GLU A 77 8.78 9.88 -29.19
N SER A 78 8.02 10.73 -29.87
CA SER A 78 8.53 11.89 -30.62
C SER A 78 8.86 13.04 -29.67
N VAL A 79 10.06 13.61 -29.79
CA VAL A 79 10.70 14.51 -28.80
C VAL A 79 10.14 15.95 -28.82
N GLU A 80 8.88 16.15 -29.20
CA GLU A 80 8.29 17.47 -29.51
C GLU A 80 6.97 17.78 -28.79
N GLU A 81 6.40 16.85 -27.99
CA GLU A 81 5.11 17.05 -27.29
C GLU A 81 5.20 16.77 -25.77
N GLU A 82 5.64 17.77 -24.99
CA GLU A 82 5.49 17.80 -23.52
C GLU A 82 4.72 19.06 -23.08
N GLU A 83 3.38 19.05 -23.23
CA GLU A 83 2.49 19.95 -22.50
C GLU A 83 1.04 19.39 -22.41
N ALA A 84 0.28 19.83 -21.40
CA ALA A 84 -1.16 19.57 -21.15
C ALA A 84 -1.63 18.20 -20.56
N GLN A 85 -1.66 18.13 -19.22
CA GLN A 85 -2.87 17.73 -18.46
C GLN A 85 -3.82 18.97 -18.34
N PRO A 86 -5.12 18.93 -17.91
CA PRO A 86 -5.73 17.98 -16.95
C PRO A 86 -7.27 17.68 -17.07
N GLY A 87 -7.83 16.98 -16.07
CA GLY A 87 -9.27 16.94 -15.69
C GLY A 87 -9.96 15.60 -15.99
N LEU A 88 -10.75 14.94 -15.10
CA LEU A 88 -11.75 15.28 -14.06
C LEU A 88 -13.21 15.26 -14.53
N ALA A 89 -14.11 14.89 -13.60
CA ALA A 89 -15.57 14.66 -13.75
C ALA A 89 -15.96 13.33 -14.45
N GLU A 90 -17.10 12.68 -14.17
CA GLU A 90 -18.23 13.05 -13.29
C GLU A 90 -18.99 11.80 -12.76
N GLU A 91 -19.69 11.92 -11.63
CA GLU A 91 -20.79 10.99 -11.24
C GLU A 91 -22.09 11.36 -11.99
N PRO A 92 -23.14 10.53 -11.93
CA PRO A 92 -24.36 11.05 -11.29
C PRO A 92 -25.09 10.05 -10.38
N ALA A 93 -25.96 10.61 -9.52
CA ALA A 93 -26.92 9.88 -8.68
C ALA A 93 -28.36 10.34 -8.97
N ASP A 94 -29.33 9.45 -8.72
CA ASP A 94 -30.79 9.68 -8.71
C ASP A 94 -31.37 8.49 -7.90
N ASP A 95 -31.81 8.62 -6.64
CA ASP A 95 -33.04 9.22 -6.10
C ASP A 95 -34.36 8.65 -6.66
N SER A 96 -35.23 8.18 -5.75
CA SER A 96 -36.66 7.87 -5.92
C SER A 96 -37.24 7.16 -4.69
N ALA A 97 -38.41 7.60 -4.24
CA ALA A 97 -39.20 7.06 -3.13
C ALA A 97 -40.71 7.06 -3.52
N PRO A 98 -41.71 6.85 -2.63
CA PRO A 98 -41.90 5.83 -1.58
C PRO A 98 -43.31 5.14 -1.61
N ALA A 99 -43.51 4.11 -0.75
CA ALA A 99 -44.79 3.74 -0.09
C ALA A 99 -45.97 3.17 -0.95
N PRO A 100 -47.12 2.72 -0.36
CA PRO A 100 -47.46 2.30 1.02
C PRO A 100 -48.22 0.93 1.12
N ASP A 101 -48.82 0.67 2.29
CA ASP A 101 -49.96 -0.24 2.61
C ASP A 101 -49.73 -1.76 2.59
N GLN A 102 -50.00 -2.56 3.65
CA GLN A 102 -51.09 -2.71 4.65
C GLN A 102 -52.07 -3.84 4.27
N ASP A 103 -52.20 -4.84 5.15
CA ASP A 103 -53.49 -5.52 5.40
C ASP A 103 -53.49 -6.24 6.77
N VAL A 104 -54.67 -6.70 7.21
CA VAL A 104 -54.98 -7.16 8.59
C VAL A 104 -55.30 -8.66 8.70
N ASP A 105 -55.25 -9.22 9.92
CA ASP A 105 -56.29 -10.15 10.39
C ASP A 105 -56.38 -10.28 11.93
N GLU A 106 -57.56 -10.61 12.46
CA GLU A 106 -57.87 -10.73 13.91
C GLU A 106 -58.98 -11.76 14.20
N GLN A 107 -58.75 -12.74 15.11
CA GLN A 107 -59.74 -13.45 15.96
C GLN A 107 -59.06 -14.64 16.72
N LEU A 108 -59.62 -15.29 17.77
CA LEU A 108 -60.28 -14.87 19.03
C LEU A 108 -60.66 -16.14 19.87
N ALA A 109 -61.29 -15.96 21.04
CA ALA A 109 -61.93 -16.98 21.91
C ALA A 109 -60.98 -17.91 22.73
N ALA A 110 -61.29 -18.46 23.92
CA ALA A 110 -62.43 -18.38 24.88
C ALA A 110 -61.98 -18.95 26.27
N THR A 111 -62.72 -18.96 27.41
CA THR A 111 -63.66 -18.04 28.11
C THR A 111 -64.04 -18.65 29.50
N ALA A 112 -64.23 -17.83 30.55
CA ALA A 112 -64.80 -18.16 31.90
C ALA A 112 -63.98 -19.09 32.85
N ALA A 113 -64.06 -19.07 34.19
CA ALA A 113 -64.52 -18.12 35.25
C ALA A 113 -63.89 -18.61 36.62
N ALA A 114 -64.15 -18.18 37.87
CA ALA A 114 -65.12 -17.29 38.54
C ALA A 114 -64.53 -16.74 39.89
N ALA A 115 -65.35 -16.24 40.85
CA ALA A 115 -64.92 -15.78 42.20
C ALA A 115 -66.03 -16.02 43.27
N PRO A 116 -65.75 -15.94 44.61
CA PRO A 116 -65.97 -14.65 45.33
C PRO A 116 -65.14 -14.35 46.65
N VAL A 117 -64.59 -13.12 46.73
CA VAL A 117 -64.66 -12.03 47.78
C VAL A 117 -64.88 -12.30 49.32
N PRO A 118 -64.63 -11.33 50.27
CA PRO A 118 -63.38 -10.98 51.00
C PRO A 118 -63.49 -11.08 52.57
N PRO A 119 -62.53 -10.57 53.39
CA PRO A 119 -62.54 -9.15 53.85
C PRO A 119 -61.12 -8.50 53.93
N ALA A 120 -60.87 -7.30 53.38
CA ALA A 120 -61.21 -5.94 53.88
C ALA A 120 -60.22 -5.34 54.91
N GLY A 121 -59.39 -4.39 54.44
CA GLY A 121 -58.55 -3.50 55.25
C GLY A 121 -58.11 -2.26 54.45
N LYS A 122 -58.16 -1.06 55.06
CA LYS A 122 -57.81 0.25 54.43
C LYS A 122 -56.85 1.04 55.36
N PRO A 123 -56.38 2.25 55.00
CA PRO A 123 -55.33 2.46 53.99
C PRO A 123 -54.19 3.37 54.53
N LYS A 124 -53.06 3.48 53.82
CA LYS A 124 -52.15 4.64 53.96
C LYS A 124 -51.65 5.13 52.58
N SER A 125 -51.62 6.45 52.42
CA SER A 125 -51.25 7.16 51.20
C SER A 125 -49.75 7.43 51.11
N GLY A 126 -49.15 7.27 49.92
CA GLY A 126 -47.74 7.63 49.71
C GLY A 126 -47.21 7.60 48.26
N THR A 127 -48.03 7.25 47.26
CA THR A 127 -47.57 6.78 45.94
C THR A 127 -47.96 7.69 44.76
N LYS A 128 -47.80 9.02 44.90
CA LYS A 128 -47.87 9.95 43.75
C LYS A 128 -46.52 10.50 43.27
N PHE A 129 -45.46 10.44 44.09
CA PHE A 129 -44.12 10.89 43.70
C PHE A 129 -43.24 9.79 43.08
N ALA A 130 -43.50 8.51 43.40
CA ALA A 130 -42.71 7.38 42.90
C ALA A 130 -42.74 7.27 41.35
N VAL A 131 -43.94 7.39 40.74
CA VAL A 131 -44.10 7.30 39.28
C VAL A 131 -43.39 8.45 38.55
N ALA A 132 -43.46 9.66 39.10
CA ALA A 132 -42.75 10.82 38.54
C ALA A 132 -41.23 10.65 38.62
N GLY A 133 -40.70 10.10 39.72
CA GLY A 133 -39.27 9.78 39.85
C GLY A 133 -38.78 8.72 38.86
N VAL A 134 -39.58 7.66 38.62
CA VAL A 134 -39.27 6.63 37.62
C VAL A 134 -39.31 7.19 36.20
N LEU A 135 -40.30 8.02 35.86
CA LEU A 135 -40.38 8.69 34.55
C LEU A 135 -39.21 9.67 34.34
N LEU A 136 -38.81 10.42 35.37
CA LEU A 136 -37.65 11.30 35.30
C LEU A 136 -36.35 10.51 35.09
N LEU A 137 -36.16 9.40 35.80
CA LEU A 137 -35.00 8.52 35.62
C LEU A 137 -34.99 7.86 34.23
N ALA A 138 -36.13 7.42 33.71
CA ALA A 138 -36.25 6.88 32.36
C ALA A 138 -35.93 7.95 31.29
N LEU A 139 -36.41 9.18 31.47
CA LEU A 139 -36.12 10.30 30.57
C LEU A 139 -34.65 10.72 30.62
N LEU A 140 -34.03 10.76 31.81
CA LEU A 140 -32.60 11.03 31.98
C LEU A 140 -31.73 9.89 31.43
N ALA A 141 -32.15 8.63 31.55
CA ALA A 141 -31.48 7.49 30.93
C ALA A 141 -31.62 7.51 29.40
N GLY A 142 -32.79 7.87 28.87
CA GLY A 142 -33.02 8.03 27.43
C GLY A 142 -32.22 9.19 26.82
N LEU A 143 -32.20 10.35 27.48
CA LEU A 143 -31.31 11.47 27.12
C LEU A 143 -29.84 11.07 27.24
N GLY A 144 -29.47 10.37 28.31
CA GLY A 144 -28.12 9.83 28.49
C GLY A 144 -27.72 8.93 27.33
N TRP A 145 -28.57 7.98 26.93
CA TRP A 145 -28.34 7.09 25.79
C TRP A 145 -28.28 7.85 24.45
N TRP A 146 -29.14 8.85 24.25
CA TRP A 146 -29.16 9.69 23.04
C TRP A 146 -27.91 10.59 22.91
N PHE A 147 -27.33 11.01 24.04
CA PHE A 147 -26.07 11.76 24.09
C PHE A 147 -24.83 10.87 24.33
N TYR A 148 -24.99 9.55 24.47
CA TYR A 148 -23.87 8.62 24.47
C TYR A 148 -23.39 8.47 23.03
N PRO A 149 -22.16 8.90 22.68
CA PRO A 149 -21.68 8.75 21.32
C PRO A 149 -21.54 7.26 21.02
N ALA A 150 -22.26 6.77 20.01
CA ALA A 150 -21.97 5.49 19.40
C ALA A 150 -20.53 5.55 18.88
N GLY A 151 -19.62 4.81 19.53
CA GLY A 151 -18.20 4.87 19.20
C GLY A 151 -17.97 4.43 17.76
N GLU A 152 -17.40 5.31 16.94
CA GLU A 152 -17.11 5.04 15.52
C GLU A 152 -16.24 3.79 15.40
N GLN A 153 -16.81 2.70 14.85
CA GLN A 153 -16.10 1.44 14.66
C GLN A 153 -15.28 1.49 13.37
N PHE A 154 -14.20 2.25 13.40
CA PHE A 154 -13.16 2.16 12.38
C PHE A 154 -12.17 1.04 12.69
N THR A 155 -11.54 0.53 11.64
CA THR A 155 -10.41 -0.39 11.67
C THR A 155 -9.14 0.35 11.25
N ILE A 156 -7.99 -0.15 11.70
CA ILE A 156 -6.68 0.27 11.20
C ILE A 156 -5.88 -0.98 10.88
N THR A 157 -5.27 -1.00 9.70
CA THR A 157 -4.28 -2.01 9.29
C THR A 157 -2.93 -1.35 9.17
N ALA A 158 -1.88 -2.08 9.55
CA ALA A 158 -0.50 -1.67 9.32
C ALA A 158 0.29 -2.87 8.78
N SER A 159 0.91 -2.70 7.62
CA SER A 159 1.71 -3.71 6.93
C SER A 159 3.06 -3.13 6.54
N ARG A 160 4.13 -3.90 6.72
CA ARG A 160 5.48 -3.57 6.28
C ARG A 160 5.84 -4.39 5.04
N LEU A 161 6.30 -3.67 4.02
CA LEU A 161 7.05 -4.17 2.89
C LEU A 161 8.54 -4.06 3.23
N LEU A 162 9.27 -5.17 3.09
CA LEU A 162 10.66 -5.33 3.51
C LEU A 162 11.34 -6.33 2.56
N PRO A 163 12.46 -5.98 1.90
CA PRO A 163 13.14 -6.90 0.99
C PRO A 163 13.54 -8.22 1.67
N LYS A 164 13.36 -9.34 0.95
CA LYS A 164 13.65 -10.70 1.46
C LYS A 164 15.10 -10.85 1.91
N HIS A 165 16.03 -10.21 1.18
CA HIS A 165 17.45 -10.20 1.49
C HIS A 165 18.10 -8.85 1.16
N THR A 166 19.33 -8.68 1.62
CA THR A 166 20.19 -7.55 1.30
C THR A 166 21.66 -7.90 1.53
N VAL A 167 22.58 -7.04 1.09
CA VAL A 167 24.01 -7.19 1.34
C VAL A 167 24.44 -6.44 2.60
N ALA A 168 25.34 -7.05 3.38
CA ALA A 168 25.92 -6.45 4.58
C ALA A 168 26.47 -5.04 4.31
N GLY A 169 25.88 -4.04 4.97
CA GLY A 169 26.25 -2.62 4.86
C GLY A 169 25.70 -1.87 3.64
N GLN A 170 24.96 -2.51 2.72
CA GLN A 170 24.27 -1.80 1.63
C GLN A 170 22.96 -1.16 2.11
N PRO A 171 22.57 0.01 1.57
CA PRO A 171 21.24 0.57 1.74
C PRO A 171 20.16 -0.31 1.09
N PHE A 172 19.01 -0.42 1.74
CA PHE A 172 17.78 -0.96 1.19
C PHE A 172 16.57 -0.17 1.72
N PRO A 173 15.46 -0.09 0.97
CA PRO A 173 14.25 0.56 1.43
C PRO A 173 13.44 -0.36 2.36
N VAL A 174 12.64 0.25 3.22
CA VAL A 174 11.55 -0.39 3.95
C VAL A 174 10.36 0.56 3.91
N ALA A 175 9.14 0.04 3.73
CA ALA A 175 7.91 0.85 3.72
C ALA A 175 6.85 0.27 4.66
N ILE A 176 6.25 1.11 5.49
CA ILE A 176 5.15 0.75 6.39
C ILE A 176 3.90 1.49 5.91
N THR A 177 2.94 0.77 5.34
CA THR A 177 1.65 1.33 4.94
C THR A 177 0.67 1.21 6.09
N VAL A 178 0.09 2.34 6.51
CA VAL A 178 -0.94 2.39 7.56
C VAL A 178 -2.22 2.95 6.97
N ALA A 179 -3.28 2.16 6.97
CA ALA A 179 -4.57 2.49 6.38
C ALA A 179 -5.71 2.36 7.40
N SER A 180 -6.75 3.17 7.23
CA SER A 180 -7.98 3.13 8.02
C SER A 180 -9.20 3.40 7.15
N ASN A 181 -10.33 2.80 7.52
CA ASN A 181 -11.66 3.10 6.94
C ASN A 181 -12.44 4.15 7.76
N SER A 182 -11.76 4.91 8.64
CA SER A 182 -12.37 6.03 9.37
C SER A 182 -12.80 7.15 8.43
N THR A 183 -14.01 7.67 8.65
CA THR A 183 -14.56 8.86 7.97
C THR A 183 -13.99 10.18 8.51
N MET A 184 -13.19 10.13 9.59
CA MET A 184 -12.47 11.28 10.13
C MET A 184 -10.96 11.01 10.18
N PRO A 185 -10.10 11.95 9.75
CA PRO A 185 -8.65 11.75 9.79
C PRO A 185 -8.12 11.54 11.21
N LEU A 186 -7.34 10.48 11.39
CA LEU A 186 -6.90 9.95 12.68
C LEU A 186 -5.47 10.35 13.02
N SER A 187 -5.25 10.89 14.23
CA SER A 187 -3.91 11.04 14.80
C SER A 187 -3.41 9.68 15.32
N LEU A 188 -2.20 9.30 14.96
CA LEU A 188 -1.57 8.04 15.37
C LEU A 188 -0.07 8.19 15.64
N ILE A 189 0.51 7.18 16.29
CA ILE A 189 1.95 7.03 16.50
C ILE A 189 2.40 5.74 15.80
N VAL A 190 3.19 5.85 14.73
CA VAL A 190 3.94 4.71 14.17
C VAL A 190 5.25 4.60 14.90
N ARG A 191 5.64 3.39 15.27
CA ARG A 191 6.94 3.06 15.87
C ARG A 191 7.54 1.86 15.16
N GLU A 192 8.84 1.90 14.94
CA GLU A 192 9.61 0.83 14.29
C GLU A 192 10.91 0.61 15.06
N ASN A 193 11.14 -0.62 15.54
CA ASN A 193 12.37 -1.03 16.18
C ASN A 193 13.31 -1.64 15.14
N LEU A 194 14.42 -0.95 14.88
CA LEU A 194 15.46 -1.38 13.95
C LEU A 194 16.40 -2.43 14.60
N PRO A 195 17.06 -3.29 13.80
CA PRO A 195 18.14 -4.16 14.30
C PRO A 195 19.27 -3.36 14.97
N LYS A 196 19.92 -3.90 16.01
CA LYS A 196 21.05 -3.25 16.74
C LYS A 196 22.29 -2.95 15.90
N THR A 197 22.36 -3.47 14.68
CA THR A 197 23.44 -3.25 13.71
C THR A 197 22.97 -2.39 12.53
N ALA A 198 21.74 -1.88 12.56
CA ALA A 198 21.17 -1.00 11.57
C ALA A 198 21.72 0.42 11.70
N VAL A 199 21.76 1.14 10.58
CA VAL A 199 21.99 2.59 10.52
C VAL A 199 20.91 3.17 9.63
N LEU A 200 20.03 3.99 10.21
CA LEU A 200 19.03 4.77 9.50
C LEU A 200 19.73 5.84 8.63
N LEU A 201 19.29 5.99 7.37
CA LEU A 201 19.91 6.89 6.39
C LEU A 201 18.98 8.06 6.02
N SER A 202 17.70 7.79 5.79
CA SER A 202 16.66 8.79 5.51
C SER A 202 15.27 8.21 5.81
N ALA A 203 14.24 9.05 5.96
CA ALA A 203 12.85 8.64 6.15
C ALA A 203 11.85 9.64 5.55
N VAL A 204 10.76 9.12 4.98
CA VAL A 204 9.66 9.87 4.37
C VAL A 204 8.31 9.32 4.86
N PRO A 205 7.43 10.15 5.47
CA PRO A 205 7.69 11.53 5.89
C PRO A 205 8.81 11.60 6.94
N PRO A 206 9.39 12.79 7.19
CA PRO A 206 10.39 12.97 8.25
C PRO A 206 9.90 12.43 9.60
N TYR A 207 10.76 11.68 10.29
CA TYR A 207 10.43 11.11 11.59
C TYR A 207 10.33 12.19 12.68
N SER A 208 9.49 11.93 13.69
CA SER A 208 9.27 12.83 14.82
C SER A 208 10.27 12.61 15.95
N ALA A 209 10.78 11.39 16.11
CA ALA A 209 11.90 11.05 17.00
C ALA A 209 12.59 9.75 16.55
N TYR A 210 13.83 9.55 17.00
CA TYR A 210 14.55 8.28 16.94
C TYR A 210 15.36 8.15 18.24
N ASP A 211 15.25 7.00 18.91
CA ASP A 211 15.96 6.72 20.17
C ASP A 211 17.05 5.67 19.96
N ALA A 212 18.30 6.13 19.83
CA ALA A 212 19.50 5.31 19.67
C ALA A 212 19.88 4.44 20.89
N LYS A 213 19.05 4.37 21.95
CA LYS A 213 19.18 3.37 23.03
C LYS A 213 18.25 2.18 22.86
N THR A 214 17.14 2.36 22.13
CA THR A 214 16.09 1.35 21.93
C THR A 214 15.91 0.98 20.45
N GLU A 215 16.68 1.63 19.56
CA GLU A 215 16.55 1.59 18.10
C GLU A 215 15.13 1.90 17.61
N GLU A 216 14.37 2.68 18.39
CA GLU A 216 12.95 2.95 18.15
C GLU A 216 12.77 4.26 17.35
N LEU A 217 12.51 4.12 16.05
CA LEU A 217 12.12 5.18 15.11
C LEU A 217 10.62 5.49 15.26
N LYS A 218 10.23 6.77 15.25
CA LYS A 218 8.87 7.22 15.60
C LYS A 218 8.33 8.29 14.65
N TRP A 219 7.10 8.12 14.20
CA TRP A 219 6.33 9.17 13.52
C TRP A 219 5.04 9.47 14.29
N LEU A 220 4.80 10.75 14.54
CA LEU A 220 3.53 11.27 15.05
C LEU A 220 2.82 12.00 13.90
N LYS A 221 1.73 11.42 13.39
CA LYS A 221 1.08 11.89 12.15
C LYS A 221 -0.43 11.80 12.27
N LYS A 222 -1.13 12.74 11.62
CA LYS A 222 -2.56 12.62 11.32
C LYS A 222 -2.69 12.07 9.90
N ILE A 223 -3.36 10.93 9.74
CA ILE A 223 -3.62 10.29 8.44
C ILE A 223 -5.07 10.52 8.02
N ASP A 224 -5.33 10.47 6.71
CA ASP A 224 -6.68 10.49 6.13
C ASP A 224 -6.72 9.36 5.10
N GLY A 225 -7.60 8.37 5.29
CA GLY A 225 -7.52 7.10 4.57
C GLY A 225 -6.21 6.32 4.84
N SER A 226 -5.18 6.54 4.01
CA SER A 226 -3.93 5.77 3.99
C SER A 226 -2.68 6.66 3.96
N GLN A 227 -1.60 6.21 4.62
CA GLN A 227 -0.29 6.88 4.62
C GLN A 227 0.84 5.83 4.62
N ILE A 228 1.80 6.00 3.70
CA ILE A 228 3.06 5.25 3.69
C ILE A 228 4.09 5.98 4.56
N PHE A 229 4.84 5.21 5.36
CA PHE A 229 6.01 5.64 6.13
C PHE A 229 7.20 4.79 5.71
N ALA A 230 8.07 5.33 4.85
CA ALA A 230 9.22 4.63 4.31
C ALA A 230 10.54 5.18 4.84
N TYR A 231 11.58 4.36 4.80
CA TYR A 231 12.93 4.75 5.21
C TYR A 231 14.00 3.93 4.49
N MET A 232 15.18 4.54 4.31
CA MET A 232 16.38 3.85 3.84
C MET A 232 17.20 3.44 5.05
N VAL A 233 17.60 2.18 5.12
CA VAL A 233 18.42 1.60 6.19
C VAL A 233 19.53 0.75 5.60
N LYS A 234 20.66 0.63 6.30
CA LYS A 234 21.69 -0.38 6.02
C LYS A 234 21.99 -1.15 7.29
N VAL A 235 22.37 -2.42 7.18
CA VAL A 235 22.60 -3.28 8.37
C VAL A 235 24.00 -3.87 8.33
N GLY A 236 24.77 -3.68 9.42
CA GLY A 236 26.17 -4.07 9.56
C GLY A 236 26.40 -5.52 10.02
N GLN A 237 25.34 -6.29 10.27
CA GLN A 237 25.45 -7.75 10.45
C GLN A 237 25.94 -8.39 9.15
N GLN A 238 26.87 -9.36 9.25
CA GLN A 238 27.55 -9.93 8.07
C GLN A 238 26.83 -11.14 7.48
N GLU A 239 26.08 -11.90 8.28
CA GLU A 239 25.44 -13.16 7.90
C GLU A 239 24.13 -13.39 8.67
N GLY A 240 23.30 -14.33 8.21
CA GLY A 240 22.05 -14.73 8.88
C GLY A 240 20.92 -13.70 8.73
N ASN A 241 19.90 -13.79 9.57
CA ASN A 241 18.70 -12.96 9.45
C ASN A 241 18.69 -11.80 10.45
N VAL A 242 18.06 -10.69 10.06
CA VAL A 242 17.86 -9.50 10.91
C VAL A 242 16.38 -9.14 10.99
N SER A 243 15.87 -9.01 12.22
CA SER A 243 14.44 -8.82 12.49
C SER A 243 14.04 -7.36 12.68
N PHE A 244 12.90 -7.00 12.09
CA PHE A 244 12.24 -5.70 12.20
C PHE A 244 10.91 -5.86 12.92
N ALA A 245 10.60 -4.97 13.86
CA ALA A 245 9.37 -5.04 14.65
C ALA A 245 8.71 -3.66 14.74
N GLY A 246 7.47 -3.55 14.25
CA GLY A 246 6.74 -2.29 14.18
C GLY A 246 5.44 -2.33 14.96
N LYS A 247 4.99 -1.18 15.45
CA LYS A 247 3.78 -0.99 16.26
C LYS A 247 3.10 0.35 15.93
N VAL A 248 1.78 0.35 15.75
CA VAL A 248 0.98 1.57 15.57
C VAL A 248 0.02 1.73 16.77
N ALA A 249 -0.03 2.92 17.36
CA ALA A 249 -0.84 3.20 18.56
C ALA A 249 -1.69 4.47 18.40
N LEU A 250 -2.90 4.47 18.96
CA LEU A 250 -3.83 5.61 18.94
C LEU A 250 -3.80 6.44 20.24
N PRO A 251 -4.00 7.76 20.19
CA PRO A 251 -4.13 8.61 21.39
C PRO A 251 -5.46 8.47 22.13
N LYS A 252 -6.55 8.13 21.44
CA LYS A 252 -7.90 7.97 22.03
C LYS A 252 -8.15 6.49 22.31
N GLY A 253 -8.13 6.10 23.58
CA GLY A 253 -8.25 4.71 24.03
C GLY A 253 -6.87 4.08 24.23
N ALA A 254 -6.39 4.09 25.47
CA ALA A 254 -5.00 3.78 25.86
C ALA A 254 -4.62 2.27 25.80
N GLY A 255 -5.15 1.54 24.83
CA GLY A 255 -4.91 0.11 24.63
C GLY A 255 -5.08 -0.38 23.19
N GLN A 256 -5.57 0.43 22.25
CA GLN A 256 -5.58 0.04 20.83
C GLN A 256 -4.21 0.32 20.21
N GLN A 257 -3.34 -0.66 20.39
CA GLN A 257 -2.05 -0.78 19.74
C GLN A 257 -2.07 -2.02 18.85
N ILE A 258 -1.79 -1.83 17.56
CA ILE A 258 -1.65 -2.93 16.58
C ILE A 258 -0.17 -3.15 16.27
N ASP A 259 0.19 -4.39 15.98
CA ASP A 259 1.52 -4.74 15.49
C ASP A 259 1.55 -4.61 13.97
N VAL A 260 2.69 -4.15 13.43
CA VAL A 260 2.89 -4.00 11.99
C VAL A 260 3.13 -5.39 11.39
N SER A 261 2.14 -5.84 10.63
CA SER A 261 2.11 -7.11 9.90
C SER A 261 2.96 -7.09 8.63
N GLY A 262 2.91 -8.15 7.82
CA GLY A 262 3.76 -8.31 6.64
C GLY A 262 5.16 -8.79 7.02
N ASP A 263 6.14 -8.49 6.17
CA ASP A 263 7.50 -9.01 6.32
C ASP A 263 8.21 -8.41 7.54
N SER A 264 9.03 -9.24 8.20
CA SER A 264 9.66 -8.91 9.49
C SER A 264 11.11 -9.38 9.61
N THR A 265 11.68 -10.00 8.57
CA THR A 265 13.07 -10.48 8.55
C THR A 265 13.71 -10.26 7.18
N VAL A 266 14.92 -9.68 7.17
CA VAL A 266 15.79 -9.66 5.99
C VAL A 266 16.89 -10.70 6.18
N GLN A 267 17.19 -11.50 5.17
CA GLN A 267 18.39 -12.34 5.13
C GLN A 267 19.60 -11.54 4.63
N ILE A 268 20.73 -11.59 5.34
CA ILE A 268 21.98 -11.05 4.84
C ILE A 268 22.58 -12.04 3.83
N SER A 269 22.84 -11.58 2.62
CA SER A 269 23.33 -12.37 1.48
C SER A 269 24.34 -11.58 0.62
N ASN A 270 24.64 -12.06 -0.59
CA ASN A 270 25.44 -11.34 -1.60
C ASN A 270 24.57 -10.73 -2.73
N PHE A 271 23.25 -10.86 -2.65
CA PHE A 271 22.31 -10.41 -3.69
C PHE A 271 21.77 -9.00 -3.39
N HIS A 272 21.59 -8.20 -4.44
CA HIS A 272 20.95 -6.89 -4.38
C HIS A 272 19.49 -7.06 -3.90
N TRP A 273 18.99 -6.13 -3.09
CA TRP A 273 17.69 -6.29 -2.42
C TRP A 273 16.48 -6.29 -3.37
N ALA A 274 16.65 -5.79 -4.60
CA ALA A 274 15.63 -5.79 -5.65
C ALA A 274 15.64 -7.05 -6.54
N ASP A 275 16.77 -7.75 -6.62
CA ASP A 275 16.82 -9.12 -7.14
C ASP A 275 16.03 -9.97 -6.14
N THR A 276 14.81 -10.34 -6.49
CA THR A 276 13.78 -10.85 -5.59
C THR A 276 13.70 -12.38 -5.62
N ASN A 277 14.35 -12.99 -6.62
CA ASN A 277 14.51 -14.44 -6.79
C ASN A 277 15.90 -14.97 -6.33
N ALA A 278 16.89 -14.09 -6.15
CA ALA A 278 18.29 -14.37 -5.83
C ALA A 278 19.09 -15.14 -6.92
N ASP A 279 18.88 -14.82 -8.20
CA ASP A 279 19.58 -15.45 -9.33
C ASP A 279 20.85 -14.70 -9.80
N GLY A 280 21.08 -13.48 -9.31
CA GLY A 280 22.21 -12.64 -9.71
C GLY A 280 21.91 -11.71 -10.89
N ARG A 281 20.64 -11.44 -11.16
CA ARG A 281 20.14 -10.48 -12.15
C ARG A 281 19.03 -9.62 -11.53
N ILE A 282 18.59 -8.60 -12.26
CA ILE A 282 17.30 -7.97 -12.02
C ILE A 282 16.52 -8.12 -13.32
N SER A 283 15.41 -8.84 -13.26
CA SER A 283 14.51 -9.05 -14.38
C SER A 283 13.65 -7.82 -14.66
N ASP A 284 12.97 -7.81 -15.81
CA ASP A 284 12.01 -6.77 -16.13
C ASP A 284 10.86 -6.75 -15.09
N GLU A 285 10.40 -7.89 -14.57
CA GLU A 285 9.34 -7.93 -13.53
C GLU A 285 9.80 -7.32 -12.18
N GLU A 286 11.09 -7.45 -11.84
CA GLU A 286 11.65 -6.98 -10.56
C GLU A 286 11.92 -5.47 -10.55
N ILE A 287 12.49 -4.90 -11.63
CA ILE A 287 12.62 -3.44 -11.74
C ILE A 287 11.23 -2.76 -11.77
N LEU A 288 10.25 -3.40 -12.43
CA LEU A 288 8.85 -2.94 -12.47
C LEU A 288 8.17 -3.02 -11.09
N THR A 289 8.56 -3.96 -10.24
CA THR A 289 8.11 -4.03 -8.84
C THR A 289 8.73 -2.89 -8.01
N VAL A 290 10.03 -2.64 -8.15
CA VAL A 290 10.75 -1.55 -7.46
C VAL A 290 10.11 -0.18 -7.72
N TYR A 291 9.77 0.13 -8.98
CA TYR A 291 9.15 1.40 -9.29
C TYR A 291 7.75 1.53 -8.68
N ASP A 292 6.89 0.51 -8.79
CA ASP A 292 5.53 0.55 -8.21
C ASP A 292 5.56 0.74 -6.69
N GLU A 293 6.44 0.00 -6.00
CA GLU A 293 6.48 -0.03 -4.54
C GLU A 293 7.15 1.22 -3.93
N PHE A 294 8.14 1.80 -4.61
CA PHE A 294 8.99 2.83 -4.01
C PHE A 294 9.16 4.14 -4.81
N SER A 295 8.92 4.18 -6.13
CA SER A 295 9.16 5.41 -6.92
C SER A 295 8.11 6.51 -6.69
N GLU A 296 6.88 6.13 -6.35
CA GLU A 296 5.83 7.09 -5.98
C GLU A 296 6.14 7.79 -4.62
N ILE A 297 7.09 7.25 -3.83
CA ILE A 297 7.50 7.77 -2.51
C ILE A 297 8.49 8.94 -2.65
N LYS A 298 7.98 10.08 -3.12
CA LYS A 298 8.74 11.32 -3.37
C LYS A 298 9.65 11.72 -2.20
N GLY A 299 10.96 11.73 -2.44
CA GLY A 299 11.99 12.13 -1.49
C GLY A 299 12.67 10.97 -0.73
N LEU A 300 12.27 9.71 -0.97
CA LEU A 300 13.01 8.55 -0.47
C LEU A 300 14.36 8.47 -1.22
N ALA A 301 15.47 8.34 -0.49
CA ALA A 301 16.82 8.35 -1.08
C ALA A 301 17.20 6.99 -1.69
N LEU A 302 16.41 6.54 -2.66
CA LEU A 302 16.57 5.27 -3.37
C LEU A 302 17.54 5.42 -4.54
N ASN A 303 18.52 4.52 -4.65
CA ASN A 303 19.57 4.57 -5.66
C ASN A 303 19.13 3.93 -6.99
N ILE A 304 18.03 4.44 -7.59
CA ILE A 304 17.41 3.88 -8.82
C ILE A 304 18.44 3.62 -9.91
N ASP A 305 19.34 4.58 -10.17
CA ASP A 305 20.41 4.53 -11.18
C ASP A 305 21.23 3.21 -11.13
N GLN A 306 21.51 2.68 -9.93
CA GLN A 306 22.24 1.42 -9.75
C GLN A 306 21.38 0.18 -10.00
N ILE A 307 20.08 0.26 -9.72
CA ILE A 307 19.12 -0.82 -9.99
C ILE A 307 18.92 -0.93 -11.51
N GLU A 308 18.82 0.22 -12.19
CA GLU A 308 18.85 0.32 -13.64
C GLU A 308 20.17 -0.21 -14.21
N GLU A 309 21.35 0.21 -13.70
CA GLU A 309 22.66 -0.31 -14.15
C GLU A 309 22.72 -1.84 -14.08
N ILE A 310 22.22 -2.44 -12.99
CA ILE A 310 22.16 -3.90 -12.81
C ILE A 310 21.16 -4.57 -13.77
N TRP A 311 19.96 -4.00 -13.93
CA TRP A 311 18.91 -4.49 -14.84
C TRP A 311 19.29 -4.41 -16.33
N LEU A 312 20.17 -3.46 -16.68
CA LEU A 312 20.72 -3.26 -18.03
C LEU A 312 21.87 -4.23 -18.35
N GLY A 313 22.53 -4.81 -17.34
CA GLY A 313 23.62 -5.78 -17.53
C GLY A 313 23.16 -7.20 -17.81
N SER A 314 24.11 -8.10 -18.06
CA SER A 314 23.85 -9.55 -18.17
C SER A 314 23.70 -10.23 -16.80
N GLY A 315 23.63 -9.45 -15.71
CA GLY A 315 23.70 -9.87 -14.31
C GLY A 315 24.68 -9.01 -13.51
N TYR A 316 24.94 -9.38 -12.26
CA TYR A 316 25.85 -8.66 -11.38
C TYR A 316 26.56 -9.60 -10.38
N VAL A 317 27.66 -9.14 -9.80
CA VAL A 317 28.35 -9.83 -8.70
C VAL A 317 28.68 -8.84 -7.59
N TRP A 318 28.50 -9.23 -6.33
CA TRP A 318 28.95 -8.45 -5.18
C TRP A 318 30.48 -8.50 -5.03
N ASN A 319 31.15 -7.35 -5.13
CA ASN A 319 32.57 -7.23 -4.81
C ASN A 319 32.76 -6.76 -3.36
N ALA A 320 33.08 -7.70 -2.47
CA ALA A 320 33.25 -7.45 -1.04
C ALA A 320 34.44 -6.53 -0.69
N GLU A 321 35.50 -6.50 -1.49
CA GLU A 321 36.66 -5.62 -1.27
C GLU A 321 36.30 -4.15 -1.53
N LYS A 322 35.67 -3.89 -2.68
CA LYS A 322 35.23 -2.56 -3.14
C LYS A 322 33.91 -2.12 -2.50
N LYS A 323 33.20 -3.04 -1.85
CA LYS A 323 31.86 -2.89 -1.25
C LYS A 323 30.83 -2.31 -2.22
N ARG A 324 30.83 -2.83 -3.45
CA ARG A 324 29.90 -2.45 -4.52
C ARG A 324 29.49 -3.67 -5.32
N PHE A 325 28.35 -3.59 -6.00
CA PHE A 325 28.03 -4.50 -7.08
C PHE A 325 28.90 -4.15 -8.31
N GLU A 326 29.34 -5.16 -9.03
CA GLU A 326 30.00 -5.02 -10.33
C GLU A 326 29.09 -5.70 -11.37
N VAL A 327 28.53 -4.89 -12.27
CA VAL A 327 27.62 -5.34 -13.32
C VAL A 327 28.39 -6.12 -14.38
N LEU A 328 27.78 -7.20 -14.88
CA LEU A 328 28.32 -8.05 -15.93
C LEU A 328 27.92 -7.49 -17.32
N PRO A 329 28.86 -7.44 -18.29
CA PRO A 329 28.64 -6.88 -19.62
C PRO A 329 27.87 -7.81 -20.57
#